data_AF-A0A970S574-F1
#
_entry.id   AF-A0A970S574-F1
#
_cell.length_a   1.000
_cell.length_b   1.000
_cell.length_c   1.000
_cell.angle_alpha   90.00
_cell.angle_beta   90.00
_cell.angle_gamma   90.00
#
_symmetry.space_group_name_H-M   'P 1'
#
loop_
_entity.id
_entity.type
_entity.pdbx_description
1 polymer ?
#
loop_
_entity_poly.entity_id
_entity_poly.type
_entity_poly.pdbx_seq_one_letter_code
_entity_poly.pdbx_strand_id
1 'polypeptide(L)'
;MFKKGGRFYIAVDLEGIACVIGEYGKGLALDTPGYIYAKKQATREANAAAKALFDGGASEIWVWDNHCKGYNLDYDSLDNRVKIVMGAGNRQRFPLIDTGFDGVLFIGYHAYDTKDAVLAHVYSSATYQYQKINGREVGELQIDAAIAGNNGVPVIFVSSDNICVSQAKETFGENLPSVITKTSLAWNCCVSKHPAPVCDEIYNEVKKALSIIDTFKPFTLPSPFEYEVRFKRIEYAESTKLVSFDGRPFERADAYTLKGRLNRPEDIF
;
A
#
# COMPACT_ATOMS: atom_id res chain seq x y z
N MET A 1 19.61 6.12 -16.51
CA MET A 1 19.81 7.44 -15.87
C MET A 1 18.50 8.18 -16.00
N PHE A 2 17.85 8.53 -14.88
CA PHE A 2 16.52 9.16 -14.89
C PHE A 2 16.49 10.38 -15.81
N LYS A 3 15.53 10.39 -16.76
CA LYS A 3 15.21 11.57 -17.56
C LYS A 3 14.46 12.57 -16.69
N LYS A 4 14.94 13.82 -16.63
CA LYS A 4 14.19 14.92 -16.01
C LYS A 4 12.76 14.99 -16.59
N GLY A 5 11.79 15.31 -15.74
CA GLY A 5 10.40 15.45 -16.14
C GLY A 5 9.50 14.24 -15.90
N GLY A 6 9.88 13.33 -15.00
CA GLY A 6 9.03 12.19 -14.63
C GLY A 6 7.84 12.57 -13.76
N ARG A 7 6.78 11.75 -13.80
CA ARG A 7 5.56 11.83 -12.99
C ARG A 7 5.51 10.66 -12.01
N PHE A 8 5.25 10.93 -10.74
CA PHE A 8 5.23 9.88 -9.70
C PHE A 8 3.95 9.90 -8.88
N TYR A 9 3.60 8.73 -8.36
CA TYR A 9 2.43 8.54 -7.53
C TYR A 9 2.83 7.97 -6.17
N ILE A 10 2.63 8.72 -5.10
CA ILE A 10 2.92 8.32 -3.72
C ILE A 10 1.61 7.87 -3.09
N ALA A 11 1.44 6.57 -2.86
CA ALA A 11 0.31 6.03 -2.12
C ALA A 11 0.67 5.97 -0.62
N VAL A 12 -0.14 6.62 0.20
CA VAL A 12 0.12 6.79 1.64
C VAL A 12 -0.93 6.03 2.45
N ASP A 13 -0.42 5.21 3.34
CA ASP A 13 -1.19 4.52 4.37
C ASP A 13 -0.56 4.80 5.76
N LEU A 14 -1.22 4.40 6.86
CA LEU A 14 -0.82 4.84 8.21
C LEU A 14 -0.18 3.74 9.07
N GLU A 15 -0.57 2.49 8.87
CA GLU A 15 -0.21 1.38 9.75
C GLU A 15 1.29 1.13 9.81
N GLY A 16 2.02 1.35 8.72
CA GLY A 16 3.47 1.15 8.60
C GLY A 16 4.32 2.37 8.97
N ILE A 17 3.71 3.50 9.31
CA ILE A 17 4.42 4.75 9.63
C ILE A 17 5.22 4.62 10.93
N ALA A 18 6.34 5.34 11.03
CA ALA A 18 7.18 5.34 12.22
C ALA A 18 6.38 5.76 13.48
N CYS A 19 6.61 5.06 14.59
CA CYS A 19 5.96 5.26 15.88
C CYS A 19 4.42 5.12 15.87
N VAL A 20 3.84 4.53 14.81
CA VAL A 20 2.40 4.24 14.76
C VAL A 20 2.11 2.84 15.26
N ILE A 21 1.20 2.75 16.22
CA ILE A 21 0.61 1.50 16.72
C ILE A 21 -0.87 1.75 17.03
N GLY A 22 -1.65 0.67 17.10
CA GLY A 22 -2.98 0.68 17.70
C GLY A 22 -2.93 0.46 19.22
N GLU A 23 -4.06 0.67 19.89
CA GLU A 23 -4.25 0.21 21.26
C GLU A 23 -4.19 -1.32 21.33
N TYR A 24 -3.79 -1.89 22.46
CA TYR A 24 -3.72 -3.35 22.62
C TYR A 24 -5.06 -4.02 22.26
N GLY A 25 -5.03 -4.92 21.27
CA GLY A 25 -6.21 -5.63 20.78
C GLY A 25 -7.11 -4.82 19.84
N LYS A 26 -6.66 -3.64 19.38
CA LYS A 26 -7.38 -2.80 18.42
C LYS A 26 -6.48 -2.32 17.28
N GLY A 27 -7.10 -1.98 16.16
CA GLY A 27 -6.41 -1.28 15.07
C GLY A 27 -6.06 0.16 15.43
N LEU A 28 -5.60 0.92 14.43
CA LEU A 28 -5.39 2.36 14.56
C LEU A 28 -6.75 3.07 14.60
N ALA A 29 -7.22 3.38 15.81
CA ALA A 29 -8.55 3.96 16.01
C ALA A 29 -8.59 5.45 15.62
N LEU A 30 -9.63 5.82 14.85
CA LEU A 30 -9.88 7.19 14.42
C LEU A 30 -9.98 8.14 15.63
N ASP A 31 -9.60 9.40 15.41
CA ASP A 31 -9.74 10.51 16.36
C ASP A 31 -8.97 10.34 17.70
N THR A 32 -8.09 9.34 17.80
CA THR A 32 -7.19 9.15 18.95
C THR A 32 -5.92 10.00 18.84
N PRO A 33 -5.20 10.26 19.95
CA PRO A 33 -3.88 10.90 19.90
C PRO A 33 -2.89 10.16 19.00
N GLY A 34 -2.95 8.82 18.98
CA GLY A 34 -2.15 7.98 18.09
C GLY A 34 -2.47 8.21 16.61
N TYR A 35 -3.75 8.33 16.26
CA TYR A 35 -4.18 8.66 14.90
C TYR A 35 -3.74 10.06 14.46
N ILE A 36 -3.92 11.06 15.34
CA ILE A 36 -3.48 12.44 15.08
C ILE A 36 -1.97 12.49 14.83
N TYR A 37 -1.19 11.74 15.62
CA TYR A 37 0.24 11.58 15.41
C TYR A 37 0.54 10.90 14.06
N ALA A 38 -0.13 9.78 13.76
CA ALA A 38 0.06 9.02 12.54
C ALA A 38 -0.11 9.89 11.30
N LYS A 39 -1.17 10.70 11.23
CA LYS A 39 -1.42 11.65 10.13
C LYS A 39 -0.28 12.64 9.93
N LYS A 40 0.20 13.23 11.03
CA LYS A 40 1.32 14.20 10.99
C LYS A 40 2.63 13.54 10.56
N GLN A 41 2.93 12.35 11.07
CA GLN A 41 4.15 11.64 10.68
C GLN A 41 4.07 11.12 9.24
N ALA A 42 2.93 10.58 8.80
CA ALA A 42 2.70 10.16 7.42
C ALA A 42 2.90 11.31 6.43
N THR A 43 2.42 12.50 6.78
CA THR A 43 2.66 13.73 6.01
C THR A 43 4.16 14.03 5.88
N ARG A 44 4.92 13.91 6.97
CA ARG A 44 6.39 14.11 6.95
C ARG A 44 7.11 13.07 6.11
N GLU A 45 6.72 11.80 6.20
CA GLU A 45 7.32 10.70 5.42
C GLU A 45 7.00 10.84 3.92
N ALA A 46 5.75 11.15 3.57
CA ALA A 46 5.35 11.44 2.20
C ALA A 46 6.08 12.66 1.62
N ASN A 47 6.27 13.71 2.44
CA ASN A 47 7.05 14.88 2.04
C ASN A 47 8.53 14.57 1.82
N ALA A 48 9.13 13.69 2.62
CA ALA A 48 10.51 13.28 2.40
C ALA A 48 10.67 12.59 1.04
N ALA A 49 9.73 11.70 0.69
CA ALA A 49 9.68 11.07 -0.63
C ALA A 49 9.45 12.09 -1.75
N ALA A 50 8.44 12.98 -1.61
CA ALA A 50 8.14 14.01 -2.60
C ALA A 50 9.32 14.97 -2.83
N LYS A 51 9.99 15.39 -1.75
CA LYS A 51 11.19 16.23 -1.81
C LYS A 51 12.31 15.53 -2.58
N ALA A 52 12.57 14.25 -2.31
CA ALA A 52 13.58 13.47 -3.02
C ALA A 52 13.29 13.37 -4.52
N LEU A 53 12.03 13.13 -4.90
CA LEU A 53 11.57 13.09 -6.28
C LEU A 53 11.75 14.44 -6.99
N PHE A 54 11.33 15.55 -6.37
CA PHE A 54 11.51 16.88 -6.94
C PHE A 54 12.99 17.27 -7.05
N ASP A 55 13.80 17.02 -6.03
CA ASP A 55 15.26 17.26 -6.07
C ASP A 55 15.93 16.40 -7.16
N GLY A 56 15.36 15.22 -7.45
CA GLY A 56 15.76 14.34 -8.56
C GLY A 56 15.27 14.79 -9.94
N GLY A 57 14.44 15.83 -10.03
CA GLY A 57 13.96 16.41 -11.28
C GLY A 57 12.62 15.88 -11.77
N ALA A 58 11.80 15.28 -10.90
CA ALA A 58 10.39 15.02 -11.19
C ALA A 58 9.65 16.32 -11.54
N SER A 59 8.75 16.28 -12.52
CA SER A 59 7.90 17.43 -12.88
C SER A 59 6.56 17.42 -12.18
N GLU A 60 6.09 16.25 -11.75
CA GLU A 60 4.78 16.12 -11.12
C GLU A 60 4.77 14.97 -10.12
N ILE A 61 4.14 15.19 -8.98
CA ILE A 61 4.00 14.19 -7.93
C ILE A 61 2.56 14.24 -7.43
N TRP A 62 1.92 13.09 -7.42
CA TRP A 62 0.59 12.91 -6.84
C TRP A 62 0.75 12.19 -5.51
N VAL A 63 0.15 12.73 -4.45
CA VAL A 63 0.08 12.09 -3.13
C VAL A 63 -1.34 11.62 -2.94
N TRP A 64 -1.53 10.30 -2.84
CA TRP A 64 -2.81 9.69 -2.57
C TRP A 64 -2.92 9.30 -1.12
N ASP A 65 -3.83 9.98 -0.45
CA ASP A 65 -4.27 9.66 0.88
C ASP A 65 -5.24 8.46 0.80
N ASN A 66 -4.70 7.25 0.96
CA ASN A 66 -5.42 5.99 0.72
C ASN A 66 -5.95 5.35 2.02
N HIS A 67 -5.51 5.81 3.19
CA HIS A 67 -5.92 5.19 4.45
C HIS A 67 -7.41 5.43 4.76
N CYS A 68 -8.16 4.38 5.10
CA CYS A 68 -9.53 4.44 5.59
C CYS A 68 -10.46 5.37 4.77
N LYS A 69 -10.73 6.59 5.25
CA LYS A 69 -11.65 7.54 4.60
C LYS A 69 -11.01 8.33 3.45
N GLY A 70 -9.69 8.24 3.31
CA GLY A 70 -8.89 8.95 2.30
C GLY A 70 -8.77 10.45 2.52
N TYR A 71 -8.99 10.96 3.74
CA TYR A 71 -8.80 12.39 4.06
C TYR A 71 -8.09 12.64 5.41
N ASN A 72 -6.87 12.16 5.53
CA ASN A 72 -6.15 12.03 6.79
C ASN A 72 -4.97 12.99 6.93
N LEU A 73 -4.19 13.18 5.86
CA LEU A 73 -2.93 13.92 5.89
C LEU A 73 -3.11 15.38 6.29
N ASP A 74 -2.03 15.99 6.75
CA ASP A 74 -1.96 17.43 7.03
C ASP A 74 -1.57 18.17 5.74
N TYR A 75 -2.58 18.56 4.95
CA TYR A 75 -2.38 19.07 3.60
C TYR A 75 -1.62 20.40 3.54
N ASP A 76 -1.78 21.27 4.53
CA ASP A 76 -1.05 22.55 4.61
C ASP A 76 0.45 22.34 4.85
N SER A 77 0.81 21.17 5.40
CA SER A 77 2.20 20.79 5.63
C SER A 77 2.82 20.05 4.44
N LEU A 78 2.06 19.62 3.43
CA LEU A 78 2.60 18.95 2.24
C LEU A 78 3.41 19.92 1.37
N ASP A 79 4.39 19.41 0.62
CA ASP A 79 5.13 20.20 -0.37
C ASP A 79 4.13 20.82 -1.37
N ASN A 80 4.13 22.15 -1.47
CA ASN A 80 3.11 22.90 -2.22
C ASN A 80 3.08 22.63 -3.74
N ARG A 81 4.03 21.84 -4.26
CA ARG A 81 4.08 21.43 -5.66
C ARG A 81 3.36 20.12 -5.93
N VAL A 82 2.99 19.34 -4.91
CA VAL A 82 2.28 18.07 -5.11
C VAL A 82 0.82 18.31 -5.50
N LYS A 83 0.24 17.36 -6.21
CA LYS A 83 -1.21 17.23 -6.34
C LYS A 83 -1.70 16.18 -5.34
N ILE A 84 -2.88 16.40 -4.77
CA ILE A 84 -3.41 15.54 -3.71
C ILE A 84 -4.62 14.78 -4.24
N VAL A 85 -4.59 13.46 -4.13
CA VAL A 85 -5.73 12.59 -4.36
C VAL A 85 -6.30 12.20 -3.01
N MET A 86 -7.56 12.55 -2.76
CA MET A 86 -8.20 12.40 -1.47
C MET A 86 -9.69 12.12 -1.60
N GLY A 87 -10.28 11.64 -0.50
CA GLY A 87 -11.66 11.22 -0.38
C GLY A 87 -11.88 9.76 -0.76
N ALA A 88 -13.12 9.32 -0.57
CA ALA A 88 -13.60 7.99 -0.92
C ALA A 88 -14.79 8.09 -1.89
N GLY A 89 -15.16 6.95 -2.50
CA GLY A 89 -16.33 6.84 -3.38
C GLY A 89 -16.00 6.73 -4.86
N ASN A 90 -14.75 6.96 -5.26
CA ASN A 90 -14.26 6.41 -6.52
C ASN A 90 -14.07 4.90 -6.34
N ARG A 91 -14.65 4.10 -7.24
CA ARG A 91 -14.50 2.63 -7.23
C ARG A 91 -13.14 2.17 -7.76
N GLN A 92 -12.37 3.07 -8.37
CA GLN A 92 -11.03 2.78 -8.86
C GLN A 92 -9.99 3.00 -7.78
N ARG A 93 -9.17 1.98 -7.51
CA ARG A 93 -7.90 2.16 -6.80
C ARG A 93 -6.89 2.82 -7.74
N PHE A 94 -6.02 3.67 -7.19
CA PHE A 94 -5.22 4.65 -7.93
C PHE A 94 -6.02 5.44 -8.99
N PRO A 95 -6.88 6.38 -8.55
CA PRO A 95 -7.59 7.26 -9.47
C PRO A 95 -6.64 7.90 -10.50
N LEU A 96 -6.96 7.75 -11.79
CA LEU A 96 -6.24 8.35 -12.91
C LEU A 96 -4.80 7.83 -13.13
N ILE A 97 -4.45 6.65 -12.63
CA ILE A 97 -3.14 6.03 -12.88
C ILE A 97 -2.86 5.76 -14.37
N ASP A 98 -3.93 5.53 -15.14
CA ASP A 98 -3.91 5.35 -16.60
C ASP A 98 -3.48 6.62 -17.36
N THR A 99 -3.44 7.78 -16.69
CA THR A 99 -2.88 9.02 -17.27
C THR A 99 -1.36 8.99 -17.41
N GLY A 100 -0.68 7.96 -16.88
CA GLY A 100 0.74 7.70 -17.07
C GLY A 100 1.64 8.25 -15.96
N PHE A 101 2.40 7.35 -15.33
CA PHE A 101 3.38 7.64 -14.28
C PHE A 101 4.63 6.76 -14.48
N ASP A 102 5.78 7.25 -14.05
CA ASP A 102 7.07 6.56 -14.16
C ASP A 102 7.36 5.64 -12.97
N GLY A 103 6.60 5.78 -11.88
CA GLY A 103 6.69 4.88 -10.73
C GLY A 103 5.72 5.21 -9.61
N VAL A 104 5.37 4.19 -8.84
CA VAL A 104 4.64 4.31 -7.58
C VAL A 104 5.56 4.08 -6.38
N LEU A 105 5.29 4.84 -5.31
CA LEU A 105 5.94 4.71 -4.02
C LEU A 105 4.88 4.38 -2.97
N PHE A 106 5.13 3.36 -2.16
CA PHE A 106 4.27 3.01 -1.03
C PHE A 106 4.87 3.55 0.27
N ILE A 107 4.14 4.41 0.97
CA ILE A 107 4.57 5.01 2.22
C ILE A 107 3.62 4.57 3.32
N GLY A 108 4.14 3.91 4.36
CA GLY A 108 3.34 3.53 5.51
C GLY A 108 2.34 2.41 5.26
N TYR A 109 2.49 1.66 4.17
CA TYR A 109 1.75 0.40 3.95
C TYR A 109 2.06 -0.62 5.04
N HIS A 110 1.41 -1.76 5.06
CA HIS A 110 1.61 -2.77 6.09
C HIS A 110 1.58 -4.19 5.52
N ALA A 111 1.97 -5.16 6.35
CA ALA A 111 1.90 -6.56 5.99
C ALA A 111 0.44 -7.00 5.85
N TYR A 112 0.17 -7.95 4.95
CA TYR A 112 -1.09 -8.70 5.01
C TYR A 112 -1.18 -9.49 6.33
N ASP A 113 -2.40 -9.91 6.70
CA ASP A 113 -2.68 -10.60 7.98
C ASP A 113 -1.76 -11.81 8.16
N THR A 114 -0.69 -11.60 8.93
CA THR A 114 0.38 -12.56 9.13
C THR A 114 0.89 -12.44 10.56
N LYS A 115 1.51 -13.52 11.02
CA LYS A 115 1.93 -13.64 12.41
C LYS A 115 2.97 -12.57 12.74
N ASP A 116 2.87 -12.03 13.95
CA ASP A 116 3.85 -11.13 14.56
C ASP A 116 4.06 -9.78 13.82
N ALA A 117 3.22 -9.46 12.83
CA ALA A 117 3.26 -8.20 12.09
C ALA A 117 2.35 -7.12 12.69
N VAL A 118 2.86 -5.89 12.74
CA VAL A 118 2.18 -4.75 13.38
C VAL A 118 1.00 -4.32 12.52
N LEU A 119 -0.18 -4.23 13.13
CA LEU A 119 -1.44 -3.80 12.49
C LEU A 119 -1.76 -4.55 11.19
N ALA A 120 -1.18 -5.73 11.00
CA ALA A 120 -1.33 -6.51 9.78
C ALA A 120 -2.80 -6.87 9.51
N HIS A 121 -3.20 -6.66 8.26
CA HIS A 121 -4.51 -6.99 7.72
C HIS A 121 -4.51 -6.82 6.19
N VAL A 122 -5.65 -7.09 5.54
CA VAL A 122 -5.87 -6.76 4.12
C VAL A 122 -7.22 -6.06 3.96
N TYR A 123 -7.20 -4.78 3.56
CA TYR A 123 -8.29 -3.81 3.38
C TYR A 123 -9.16 -3.50 4.60
N SER A 124 -9.67 -4.53 5.25
CA SER A 124 -10.49 -4.40 6.45
C SER A 124 -10.11 -5.46 7.45
N SER A 125 -9.44 -5.02 8.51
CA SER A 125 -9.09 -5.84 9.68
C SER A 125 -10.31 -6.41 10.40
N ALA A 126 -11.51 -5.87 10.16
CA ALA A 126 -12.77 -6.40 10.70
C ALA A 126 -13.40 -7.46 9.79
N THR A 127 -13.12 -7.41 8.48
CA THR A 127 -13.86 -8.20 7.47
C THR A 127 -13.09 -9.42 7.00
N TYR A 128 -11.79 -9.28 6.72
CA TYR A 128 -11.01 -10.31 6.03
C TYR A 128 -10.02 -10.97 6.98
N GLN A 129 -9.86 -12.30 6.85
CA GLN A 129 -8.75 -13.05 7.43
C GLN A 129 -7.58 -13.11 6.46
N TYR A 130 -7.84 -13.39 5.18
CA TYR A 130 -6.80 -13.33 4.15
C TYR A 130 -7.41 -13.13 2.77
N GLN A 131 -6.55 -12.75 1.84
CA GLN A 131 -6.78 -12.83 0.40
C GLN A 131 -5.62 -13.58 -0.24
N LYS A 132 -5.91 -14.38 -1.27
CA LYS A 132 -4.90 -15.11 -2.04
C LYS A 132 -5.11 -14.94 -3.53
N ILE A 133 -4.00 -14.88 -4.25
CA ILE A 133 -3.95 -14.92 -5.70
C ILE A 133 -3.07 -16.09 -6.13
N ASN A 134 -3.61 -16.98 -6.96
CA ASN A 134 -2.94 -18.23 -7.39
C ASN A 134 -2.33 -19.02 -6.21
N GLY A 135 -3.10 -19.14 -5.13
CA GLY A 135 -2.72 -19.88 -3.92
C GLY A 135 -1.73 -19.17 -2.98
N ARG A 136 -1.24 -17.97 -3.31
CA ARG A 136 -0.32 -17.18 -2.46
C ARG A 136 -1.06 -16.06 -1.75
N GLU A 137 -0.79 -15.86 -0.46
CA GLU A 137 -1.34 -14.72 0.28
C GLU A 137 -0.85 -13.39 -0.28
N VAL A 138 -1.75 -12.42 -0.32
CA VAL A 138 -1.50 -11.07 -0.82
C VAL A 138 -2.12 -10.04 0.12
N GLY A 139 -1.51 -8.86 0.17
CA GLY A 139 -2.03 -7.69 0.86
C GLY A 139 -2.36 -6.57 -0.09
N GLU A 140 -2.71 -5.43 0.50
CA GLU A 140 -3.03 -4.20 -0.23
C GLU A 140 -1.85 -3.80 -1.12
N LEU A 141 -0.62 -3.89 -0.62
CA LEU A 141 0.61 -3.59 -1.35
C LEU A 141 0.73 -4.38 -2.67
N GLN A 142 0.48 -5.70 -2.66
CA GLN A 142 0.60 -6.53 -3.86
C GLN A 142 -0.54 -6.29 -4.84
N ILE A 143 -1.76 -6.13 -4.35
CA ILE A 143 -2.93 -5.89 -5.20
C ILE A 143 -2.83 -4.50 -5.85
N ASP A 144 -2.45 -3.49 -5.07
CA ASP A 144 -2.21 -2.13 -5.53
C ASP A 144 -1.09 -2.08 -6.57
N ALA A 145 0.02 -2.79 -6.32
CA ALA A 145 1.10 -2.90 -7.28
C ALA A 145 0.66 -3.56 -8.59
N ALA A 146 -0.23 -4.56 -8.53
CA ALA A 146 -0.78 -5.21 -9.73
C ALA A 146 -1.66 -4.25 -10.56
N ILE A 147 -2.46 -3.41 -9.89
CA ILE A 147 -3.29 -2.38 -10.54
C ILE A 147 -2.40 -1.32 -11.20
N ALA A 148 -1.39 -0.82 -10.49
CA ALA A 148 -0.41 0.12 -11.06
C ALA A 148 0.35 -0.52 -12.24
N GLY A 149 0.76 -1.78 -12.10
CA GLY A 149 1.52 -2.49 -13.11
C GLY A 149 0.74 -2.82 -14.37
N ASN A 150 -0.58 -3.07 -14.28
CA ASN A 150 -1.47 -3.18 -15.44
C ASN A 150 -1.52 -1.90 -16.28
N ASN A 151 -1.21 -0.76 -15.67
CA ASN A 151 -1.08 0.54 -16.33
C ASN A 151 0.38 0.88 -16.70
N GLY A 152 1.27 -0.11 -16.65
CA GLY A 152 2.69 0.06 -16.99
C GLY A 152 3.52 0.80 -15.95
N VAL A 153 2.98 1.03 -14.75
CA VAL A 153 3.66 1.81 -13.70
C VAL A 153 4.35 0.87 -12.70
N PRO A 154 5.69 0.90 -12.56
CA PRO A 154 6.42 0.04 -11.63
C PRO A 154 6.38 0.55 -10.19
N VAL A 155 6.55 -0.36 -9.22
CA VAL A 155 6.86 0.00 -7.83
C VAL A 155 8.35 0.30 -7.73
N ILE A 156 8.71 1.46 -7.19
CA ILE A 156 10.12 1.89 -7.09
C ILE A 156 10.61 2.06 -5.66
N PHE A 157 9.70 2.13 -4.68
CA PHE A 157 10.04 2.37 -3.29
C PHE A 157 8.94 1.90 -2.34
N VAL A 158 9.32 1.40 -1.15
CA VAL A 158 8.41 1.04 -0.05
C VAL A 158 8.98 1.49 1.31
N SER A 159 8.17 2.14 2.16
CA SER A 159 8.45 2.27 3.59
C SER A 159 7.36 1.60 4.44
N SER A 160 7.78 0.76 5.38
CA SER A 160 6.89 0.04 6.31
C SER A 160 7.68 -0.56 7.48
N ASP A 161 7.02 -1.34 8.33
CA ASP A 161 7.64 -2.36 9.18
C ASP A 161 8.48 -3.39 8.40
N ASN A 162 9.30 -4.15 9.13
CA ASN A 162 10.21 -5.14 8.55
C ASN A 162 9.50 -6.30 7.81
N ILE A 163 8.28 -6.68 8.20
CA ILE A 163 7.59 -7.81 7.57
C ILE A 163 7.00 -7.39 6.22
N CYS A 164 6.33 -6.23 6.15
CA CYS A 164 5.85 -5.70 4.86
C CYS A 164 7.00 -5.43 3.89
N VAL A 165 8.12 -4.86 4.37
CA VAL A 165 9.32 -4.66 3.53
C VAL A 165 9.86 -5.99 2.99
N SER A 166 9.86 -7.05 3.82
CA SER A 166 10.24 -8.40 3.37
C SER A 166 9.28 -8.93 2.29
N GLN A 167 7.97 -8.78 2.48
CA GLN A 167 6.95 -9.20 1.51
C GLN A 167 7.08 -8.41 0.19
N ALA A 168 7.36 -7.11 0.26
CA ALA A 168 7.59 -6.28 -0.91
C ALA A 168 8.83 -6.73 -1.70
N LYS A 169 9.93 -7.07 -1.02
CA LYS A 169 11.14 -7.58 -1.67
C LYS A 169 10.96 -8.96 -2.27
N GLU A 170 10.24 -9.85 -1.59
CA GLU A 170 9.87 -11.15 -2.14
C GLU A 170 9.05 -10.99 -3.44
N THR A 171 8.16 -10.00 -3.47
CA THR A 171 7.27 -9.78 -4.62
C THR A 171 7.95 -9.03 -5.77
N PHE A 172 8.67 -7.95 -5.48
CA PHE A 172 9.17 -7.00 -6.48
C PHE A 172 10.70 -7.10 -6.73
N GLY A 173 11.40 -7.91 -5.94
CA GLY A 173 12.83 -8.18 -6.04
C GLY A 173 13.63 -7.62 -4.87
N GLU A 174 14.68 -8.34 -4.47
CA GLU A 174 15.55 -8.04 -3.31
C GLU A 174 16.21 -6.66 -3.34
N ASN A 175 16.41 -6.11 -4.55
CA ASN A 175 17.05 -4.82 -4.77
C ASN A 175 16.09 -3.63 -4.67
N LEU A 176 14.80 -3.85 -4.37
CA LEU A 176 13.82 -2.78 -4.15
C LEU A 176 14.32 -1.83 -3.05
N PRO A 177 14.54 -0.54 -3.35
CA PRO A 177 14.82 0.46 -2.34
C PRO A 177 13.68 0.54 -1.33
N SER A 178 14.03 0.49 -0.04
CA SER A 178 13.03 0.36 1.00
C SER A 178 13.53 0.90 2.33
N VAL A 179 12.62 1.40 3.17
CA VAL A 179 12.91 1.82 4.54
C VAL A 179 12.09 1.00 5.53
N ILE A 180 12.78 0.34 6.46
CA ILE A 180 12.16 -0.26 7.63
C ILE A 180 11.96 0.83 8.68
N THR A 181 10.72 1.25 8.91
CA THR A 181 10.35 2.28 9.89
C THR A 181 10.34 1.72 11.32
N LYS A 182 10.02 0.43 11.46
CA LYS A 182 9.90 -0.27 12.74
C LYS A 182 10.09 -1.79 12.59
N THR A 183 10.54 -2.43 13.65
CA THR A 183 10.63 -3.89 13.74
C THR A 183 9.44 -4.42 14.52
N SER A 184 8.59 -5.21 13.89
CA SER A 184 7.40 -5.82 14.48
C SER A 184 7.76 -6.91 15.49
N LEU A 185 7.03 -6.92 16.60
CA LEU A 185 7.12 -7.91 17.67
C LEU A 185 5.78 -8.60 17.93
N ALA A 186 4.68 -7.89 17.73
CA ALA A 186 3.31 -8.38 17.78
C ALA A 186 2.39 -7.39 17.05
N TRP A 187 1.09 -7.72 16.97
CA TRP A 187 0.12 -6.89 16.27
C TRP A 187 0.03 -5.43 16.75
N ASN A 188 0.21 -5.18 18.05
CA ASN A 188 0.27 -3.82 18.63
C ASN A 188 1.63 -3.49 19.28
N CYS A 189 2.70 -4.21 18.94
CA CYS A 189 4.00 -4.04 19.58
C CYS A 189 5.14 -4.04 18.57
N CYS A 190 6.05 -3.08 18.68
CA CYS A 190 7.21 -2.95 17.81
C CYS A 190 8.35 -2.18 18.48
N VAL A 191 9.56 -2.33 17.94
CA VAL A 191 10.64 -1.37 18.15
C VAL A 191 10.64 -0.40 16.97
N SER A 192 10.17 0.83 17.18
CA SER A 192 10.17 1.85 16.13
C SER A 192 11.50 2.60 16.07
N LYS A 193 11.93 2.96 14.86
CA LYS A 193 12.93 4.02 14.69
C LYS A 193 12.33 5.36 15.13
N HIS A 194 13.20 6.30 15.48
CA HIS A 194 12.79 7.68 15.71
C HIS A 194 12.26 8.29 14.39
N PRO A 195 11.17 9.09 14.42
CA PRO A 195 10.52 9.60 13.22
C PRO A 195 11.42 10.45 12.31
N ALA A 196 12.34 11.23 12.89
CA ALA A 196 13.23 12.11 12.12
C ALA A 196 14.21 11.32 11.20
N PRO A 197 15.02 10.37 11.72
CA PRO A 197 15.85 9.51 10.86
C PRO A 197 15.06 8.76 9.77
N VAL A 198 13.82 8.36 10.03
CA VAL A 198 12.99 7.68 9.02
C VAL A 198 12.73 8.60 7.81
N CYS A 199 12.43 9.88 8.03
CA CYS A 199 12.28 10.83 6.92
C CYS A 199 13.58 10.98 6.12
N ASP A 200 14.73 11.07 6.80
CA ASP A 200 16.04 11.18 6.14
C ASP A 200 16.37 9.92 5.31
N GLU A 201 16.08 8.74 5.85
CA GLU A 201 16.25 7.47 5.15
C GLU A 201 15.34 7.37 3.92
N ILE A 202 14.06 7.75 4.04
CA ILE A 202 13.11 7.78 2.91
C ILE A 202 13.63 8.68 1.81
N TYR A 203 14.07 9.90 2.16
CA TYR A 203 14.64 10.83 1.18
C TYR A 203 15.82 10.21 0.44
N ASN A 204 16.75 9.57 1.15
CA ASN A 204 17.96 8.99 0.57
C ASN A 204 17.68 7.75 -0.30
N GLU A 205 16.84 6.82 0.16
CA GLU A 205 16.51 5.62 -0.61
C GLU A 205 15.63 5.94 -1.83
N VAL A 206 14.77 6.96 -1.77
CA VAL A 206 14.04 7.44 -2.96
C VAL A 206 14.99 8.03 -4.00
N LYS A 207 16.01 8.80 -3.59
CA LYS A 207 17.05 9.27 -4.53
C LYS A 207 17.81 8.12 -5.17
N LYS A 208 18.11 7.07 -4.40
CA LYS A 208 18.73 5.85 -4.93
C LYS A 208 17.80 5.15 -5.91
N ALA A 209 16.51 5.04 -5.62
CA ALA A 209 15.51 4.49 -6.55
C ALA A 209 15.54 5.21 -7.91
N LEU A 210 15.55 6.55 -7.90
CA LEU A 210 15.66 7.34 -9.13
C LEU A 210 16.93 7.04 -9.94
N SER A 211 18.06 6.76 -9.27
CA SER A 211 19.32 6.45 -9.96
C SER A 211 19.27 5.12 -10.74
N ILE A 212 18.39 4.20 -10.34
CA ILE A 212 18.22 2.87 -10.94
C ILE A 212 16.81 2.66 -11.52
N ILE A 213 16.06 3.73 -11.77
CA ILE A 213 14.64 3.65 -12.12
C ILE A 213 14.34 2.76 -13.33
N ASP A 214 15.24 2.77 -14.33
CA ASP A 214 15.13 1.98 -15.56
C ASP A 214 15.21 0.45 -15.33
N THR A 215 15.56 0.03 -14.10
CA THR A 215 15.64 -1.39 -13.72
C THR A 215 14.33 -1.95 -13.18
N PHE A 216 13.42 -1.10 -12.71
CA PHE A 216 12.14 -1.54 -12.15
C PHE A 216 11.18 -1.95 -13.26
N LYS A 217 10.44 -3.03 -13.02
CA LYS A 217 9.44 -3.55 -13.95
C LYS A 217 8.05 -3.48 -13.31
N PRO A 218 7.01 -3.16 -14.09
CA PRO A 218 5.64 -3.30 -13.64
C PRO A 218 5.37 -4.70 -13.08
N PHE A 219 4.76 -4.75 -11.90
CA PHE A 219 4.28 -6.00 -11.33
C PHE A 219 2.90 -6.30 -11.90
N THR A 220 2.76 -7.40 -12.63
CA THR A 220 1.48 -7.79 -13.26
C THR A 220 1.10 -9.20 -12.86
N LEU A 221 -0.19 -9.47 -12.80
CA LEU A 221 -0.71 -10.82 -12.57
C LEU A 221 -1.02 -11.50 -13.91
N PRO A 222 -0.80 -12.82 -14.05
CA PRO A 222 -1.31 -13.55 -15.21
C PRO A 222 -2.83 -13.47 -15.25
N SER A 223 -3.41 -13.24 -16.43
CA SER A 223 -4.87 -13.20 -16.62
C SER A 223 -5.36 -14.42 -17.42
N PRO A 224 -6.43 -15.10 -16.99
CA PRO A 224 -7.11 -14.94 -15.70
C PRO A 224 -6.29 -15.55 -14.55
N PHE A 225 -6.51 -15.07 -13.32
CA PHE A 225 -5.92 -15.63 -12.10
C PHE A 225 -7.00 -16.19 -11.15
N GLU A 226 -6.60 -17.12 -10.30
CA GLU A 226 -7.44 -17.59 -9.19
C GLU A 226 -7.39 -16.57 -8.06
N TYR A 227 -8.56 -16.21 -7.54
CA TYR A 227 -8.72 -15.35 -6.37
C TYR A 227 -9.49 -16.09 -5.29
N GLU A 228 -8.96 -16.10 -4.08
CA GLU A 228 -9.55 -16.70 -2.90
C GLU A 228 -9.59 -15.67 -1.78
N VAL A 229 -10.74 -15.52 -1.13
CA VAL A 229 -10.93 -14.59 -0.02
C VAL A 229 -11.58 -15.31 1.15
N ARG A 230 -11.01 -15.13 2.34
CA ARG A 230 -11.57 -15.64 3.59
C ARG A 230 -11.99 -14.50 4.49
N PHE A 231 -13.19 -14.62 5.02
CA PHE A 231 -13.83 -13.64 5.89
C PHE A 231 -13.70 -14.00 7.37
N LYS A 232 -13.71 -13.00 8.25
CA LYS A 232 -13.73 -13.20 9.71
C LYS A 232 -15.08 -13.68 10.23
N ARG A 233 -16.16 -13.37 9.51
CA ARG A 233 -17.52 -13.72 9.90
C ARG A 233 -18.32 -14.28 8.71
N ILE A 234 -19.20 -15.24 8.98
CA ILE A 234 -19.95 -15.97 7.95
C ILE A 234 -20.87 -15.05 7.14
N GLU A 235 -21.47 -14.06 7.78
CA GLU A 235 -22.37 -13.09 7.15
C GLU A 235 -21.67 -12.20 6.11
N TYR A 236 -20.36 -11.96 6.26
CA TYR A 236 -19.58 -11.24 5.25
C TYR A 236 -19.36 -12.13 4.02
N ALA A 237 -19.11 -13.42 4.25
CA ALA A 237 -19.05 -14.40 3.17
C ALA A 237 -20.42 -14.60 2.49
N GLU A 238 -21.54 -14.44 3.19
CA GLU A 238 -22.90 -14.56 2.62
C GLU A 238 -23.34 -13.32 1.82
N SER A 239 -22.94 -12.13 2.25
CA SER A 239 -23.35 -10.86 1.64
C SER A 239 -22.49 -10.41 0.47
N THR A 240 -21.34 -11.05 0.23
CA THR A 240 -20.47 -10.72 -0.91
C THR A 240 -21.15 -11.02 -2.25
N LYS A 241 -20.86 -10.18 -3.26
CA LYS A 241 -21.41 -10.29 -4.62
C LYS A 241 -20.34 -10.54 -5.67
N LEU A 242 -19.19 -11.06 -5.24
CA LEU A 242 -18.10 -11.39 -6.15
C LEU A 242 -18.53 -12.43 -7.19
N VAL A 243 -18.22 -12.13 -8.44
CA VAL A 243 -18.49 -12.97 -9.61
C VAL A 243 -17.18 -13.22 -10.35
N SER A 244 -17.02 -14.44 -10.85
CA SER A 244 -15.90 -14.82 -11.70
C SER A 244 -16.01 -14.15 -13.06
N PHE A 245 -14.92 -14.13 -13.82
CA PHE A 245 -14.85 -13.52 -15.14
C PHE A 245 -15.87 -14.09 -16.16
N ASP A 246 -16.39 -15.30 -15.92
CA ASP A 246 -17.43 -15.96 -16.72
C ASP A 246 -18.86 -15.64 -16.25
N GLY A 247 -19.01 -14.72 -15.30
CA GLY A 247 -20.29 -14.27 -14.74
C GLY A 247 -20.88 -15.19 -13.69
N ARG A 248 -20.21 -16.31 -13.34
CA ARG A 248 -20.69 -17.20 -12.27
C ARG A 248 -20.35 -16.62 -10.90
N PRO A 249 -21.22 -16.78 -9.89
CA PRO A 249 -20.87 -16.46 -8.51
C PRO A 249 -19.61 -17.21 -8.07
N PHE A 250 -18.84 -16.62 -7.17
CA PHE A 250 -17.73 -17.32 -6.54
C PHE A 250 -18.21 -18.61 -5.84
N GLU A 251 -17.41 -19.67 -5.95
CA GLU A 251 -17.64 -20.94 -5.28
C GLU A 251 -17.34 -20.81 -3.79
N ARG A 252 -18.21 -21.38 -2.95
CA ARG A 252 -18.01 -21.44 -1.51
C ARG A 252 -17.19 -22.67 -1.16
N ALA A 253 -15.92 -22.47 -0.81
CA ALA A 253 -15.01 -23.55 -0.42
C ALA A 253 -15.25 -24.02 1.02
N ASP A 254 -15.66 -23.10 1.91
CA ASP A 254 -16.16 -23.39 3.26
C ASP A 254 -17.07 -22.27 3.76
N ALA A 255 -17.51 -22.32 5.02
CA ALA A 255 -18.40 -21.31 5.60
C ALA A 255 -17.86 -19.87 5.50
N TYR A 256 -16.54 -19.67 5.43
CA TYR A 256 -15.88 -18.37 5.48
C TYR A 256 -15.12 -18.02 4.20
N THR A 257 -14.98 -18.95 3.25
CA THR A 257 -14.04 -18.81 2.13
C THR A 257 -14.76 -18.92 0.80
N LEU A 258 -14.49 -17.95 -0.08
CA LEU A 258 -14.98 -17.94 -1.45
C LEU A 258 -13.81 -17.97 -2.43
N LYS A 259 -13.99 -18.65 -3.56
CA LYS A 259 -13.00 -18.78 -4.62
C LYS A 259 -13.63 -18.52 -5.98
N GLY A 260 -12.86 -17.90 -6.87
CA GLY A 260 -13.27 -17.63 -8.23
C GLY A 260 -12.08 -17.28 -9.11
N ARG A 261 -12.35 -16.90 -10.35
CA ARG A 261 -11.31 -16.46 -11.27
C ARG A 261 -11.62 -15.05 -11.75
N LEU A 262 -10.62 -14.18 -11.75
CA LEU A 262 -10.74 -12.78 -12.18
C LEU A 262 -9.80 -12.53 -13.37
N ASN A 263 -10.16 -11.56 -14.22
CA ASN A 263 -9.29 -11.12 -15.31
C ASN A 263 -8.36 -10.00 -14.86
N ARG A 264 -8.83 -9.14 -13.96
CA ARG A 264 -8.09 -7.96 -13.52
C ARG A 264 -8.14 -7.82 -11.99
N PRO A 265 -7.08 -7.34 -11.34
CA PRO A 265 -7.08 -7.04 -9.90
C PRO A 265 -8.14 -5.99 -9.52
N GLU A 266 -8.52 -5.10 -10.44
CA GLU A 266 -9.59 -4.13 -10.26
C GLU A 266 -10.95 -4.80 -10.04
N ASP A 267 -11.16 -6.02 -10.53
CA ASP A 267 -12.42 -6.76 -10.38
C ASP A 267 -12.61 -7.31 -8.94
N ILE A 268 -11.66 -7.06 -8.03
CA ILE A 268 -11.79 -7.34 -6.59
C ILE A 268 -12.75 -6.34 -5.90
N PHE A 269 -12.94 -5.14 -6.48
CA PHE A 269 -13.73 -4.02 -5.92
C PHE A 269 -15.06 -3.78 -6.66
#